data_AF-A0A1V6E4F2-F1
#
_entry.id   AF-A0A1V6E4F2-F1
#
_cell.length_a   1.000
_cell.length_b   1.000
_cell.length_c   1.000
_cell.angle_alpha   90.00
_cell.angle_beta   90.00
_cell.angle_gamma   90.00
#
_symmetry.space_group_name_H-M   'P 1'
#
loop_
_entity.id
_entity.type
_entity.pdbx_description
1 polymer ?
#
loop_
_entity_poly.entity_id
_entity_poly.type
_entity_poly.pdbx_seq_one_letter_code
_entity_poly.pdbx_strand_id
1 'polypeptide(L)'
;MPHLSFRDSMQLAAHRRQCPQYRLDPIQQRLPRSCQLHLSPRSHQQIHPQRRLQLGDLTAQRRLGHRQRLRRPTKMQLAGHLAKVNEVPQLKRILILTRHHRHPNKYFPCMQLPATIGPLDMSPAATATLAHVDNANFRPNLDISMAKSLFEKVWESHTVRKLANGQTQLLIGTHLIHEVTSPQAFGMLRDLKLKVLMPHRTFATVDHIVPTDQFAEPYADPLAQAMMDALRKNCAEFGVTFFDRASGKQGVVHIVGPEQGITQPGTTIACGDSHTSTHGAFGAIAFGIGTTQIRDVLATQTMAIGPLKVRRINVNGKLRPGVYAKDVILHIIRTLGVNGGTGYAYEYGGEVFDRMTMEERMTVCNMSIEGGARVGYVNPDETTFAYLKDRPYSPKGAAWDAAVAGWKAVASDPGCHYDNVVDFRAEDIPPTVTWGINPAQAIAVGENIPDPAKATSVDEKASIEEALAYMKFKANAPIKGTKIDVAFLGSCTNGRLSDFQEVAKYIKGKRVAPGVKALAVPGSQIVALQCAKLGIDQVFRDAGFEWREAGCSMCLAMNPDKLVGDQISASSSNRNFKGRQGSPTGRTLLMSPLMVAAAAIAGSVADAREVFAVAK
;
A
#
# COMPACT_ATOMS: atom_id res chain seq x y z
N MET A 1 -73.69 34.69 -15.69
CA MET A 1 -74.00 33.72 -16.77
C MET A 1 -73.32 34.19 -18.04
N PRO A 2 -73.06 33.30 -19.03
CA PRO A 2 -73.16 31.84 -18.99
C PRO A 2 -71.80 31.15 -19.30
N HIS A 3 -71.46 29.95 -18.83
CA HIS A 3 -72.03 29.04 -17.81
C HIS A 3 -70.90 28.06 -17.38
N LEU A 4 -70.68 27.78 -16.07
CA LEU A 4 -71.10 26.55 -15.31
C LEU A 4 -70.53 25.21 -15.88
N SER A 5 -70.34 24.08 -15.18
CA SER A 5 -70.38 23.57 -13.76
C SER A 5 -69.95 22.07 -13.80
N PHE A 6 -69.59 21.30 -12.77
CA PHE A 6 -69.35 21.40 -11.31
C PHE A 6 -68.42 20.21 -10.91
N ARG A 7 -67.52 20.29 -9.93
CA ARG A 7 -67.64 19.84 -8.51
C ARG A 7 -68.58 18.67 -8.18
N ASP A 8 -68.00 17.67 -7.49
CA ASP A 8 -68.57 16.88 -6.37
C ASP A 8 -69.78 15.96 -6.69
N SER A 9 -70.04 14.80 -6.07
CA SER A 9 -69.39 14.06 -4.97
C SER A 9 -70.11 12.69 -4.76
N MET A 10 -69.48 11.73 -4.06
CA MET A 10 -70.15 10.65 -3.28
C MET A 10 -70.96 9.58 -4.10
N GLN A 11 -71.28 8.35 -3.62
CA GLN A 11 -70.97 7.58 -2.40
C GLN A 11 -71.32 6.08 -2.63
N LEU A 12 -70.62 5.15 -1.93
CA LEU A 12 -71.12 3.86 -1.37
C LEU A 12 -71.76 2.81 -2.35
N ALA A 13 -71.89 1.51 -2.04
CA ALA A 13 -71.50 0.65 -0.91
C ALA A 13 -71.15 -0.76 -1.47
N ALA A 14 -70.09 -1.47 -1.06
CA ALA A 14 -69.92 -2.22 0.20
C ALA A 14 -70.70 -3.55 0.31
N HIS A 15 -69.99 -4.70 0.28
CA HIS A 15 -70.20 -5.98 1.02
C HIS A 15 -69.17 -7.03 0.51
N ARG A 16 -68.64 -8.00 1.26
CA ARG A 16 -68.56 -8.25 2.71
C ARG A 16 -67.33 -9.13 3.03
N ARG A 17 -66.65 -8.81 4.14
CA ARG A 17 -66.09 -9.69 5.19
C ARG A 17 -66.08 -11.22 4.94
N GLN A 18 -64.96 -11.92 5.20
CA GLN A 18 -64.65 -12.54 6.51
C GLN A 18 -63.30 -13.29 6.55
N CYS A 19 -62.56 -13.10 7.64
CA CYS A 19 -61.61 -14.05 8.23
C CYS A 19 -61.92 -14.03 9.74
N PRO A 20 -61.97 -15.18 10.45
CA PRO A 20 -60.84 -15.47 11.37
C PRO A 20 -60.64 -16.98 11.71
N GLN A 21 -59.46 -17.36 12.22
CA GLN A 21 -59.23 -17.87 13.60
C GLN A 21 -57.91 -18.64 13.80
N TYR A 22 -57.35 -18.47 15.00
CA TYR A 22 -56.28 -19.29 15.61
C TYR A 22 -56.84 -20.59 16.22
N ARG A 23 -56.00 -21.63 16.34
CA ARG A 23 -56.11 -22.65 17.41
C ARG A 23 -54.76 -23.37 17.67
N LEU A 24 -54.62 -23.93 18.87
CA LEU A 24 -53.44 -24.65 19.40
C LEU A 24 -53.78 -26.13 19.69
N ASP A 25 -52.78 -27.02 19.48
CA ASP A 25 -52.54 -28.33 20.14
C ASP A 25 -53.63 -29.44 20.10
N PRO A 26 -53.36 -30.74 20.46
CA PRO A 26 -52.15 -31.33 21.06
C PRO A 26 -51.60 -32.69 20.51
N ILE A 27 -50.41 -33.04 21.02
CA ILE A 27 -49.75 -34.35 21.29
C ILE A 27 -50.57 -35.66 21.08
N GLN A 28 -50.03 -36.67 20.36
CA GLN A 28 -49.72 -38.03 20.88
C GLN A 28 -49.07 -39.04 19.88
N GLN A 29 -47.96 -39.64 20.33
CA GLN A 29 -47.50 -41.05 20.21
C GLN A 29 -47.77 -41.90 18.94
N ARG A 30 -46.68 -42.48 18.36
CA ARG A 30 -46.35 -43.93 18.40
C ARG A 30 -45.00 -44.28 17.75
N LEU A 31 -44.16 -45.04 18.47
CA LEU A 31 -43.06 -45.87 17.95
C LEU A 31 -43.59 -47.29 17.68
N PRO A 32 -42.88 -48.16 16.91
CA PRO A 32 -41.98 -49.11 17.59
C PRO A 32 -40.75 -49.65 16.79
N ARG A 33 -39.66 -49.91 17.53
CA ARG A 33 -38.67 -51.03 17.37
C ARG A 33 -37.77 -51.03 16.10
N SER A 34 -36.56 -51.61 16.09
CA SER A 34 -35.81 -52.39 17.11
C SER A 34 -34.28 -52.27 17.01
N CYS A 35 -33.66 -52.25 18.19
CA CYS A 35 -32.34 -52.75 18.61
C CYS A 35 -31.48 -53.61 17.65
N GLN A 36 -30.16 -53.38 17.71
CA GLN A 36 -29.24 -54.34 18.37
C GLN A 36 -28.00 -53.63 18.95
N LEU A 37 -27.44 -54.20 20.03
CA LEU A 37 -26.33 -53.71 20.86
C LEU A 37 -25.29 -54.81 21.01
N HIS A 38 -23.99 -54.47 21.07
CA HIS A 38 -22.90 -55.13 21.84
C HIS A 38 -21.58 -54.39 21.54
N LEU A 39 -20.56 -54.26 22.40
CA LEU A 39 -20.38 -54.35 23.86
C LEU A 39 -19.08 -53.58 24.19
N SER A 40 -18.92 -53.06 25.41
CA SER A 40 -17.63 -52.50 25.93
C SER A 40 -17.05 -53.47 27.00
N PRO A 41 -15.92 -53.26 27.74
CA PRO A 41 -15.25 -51.99 28.13
C PRO A 41 -13.69 -51.98 28.18
N ARG A 42 -13.08 -50.80 28.44
CA ARG A 42 -12.23 -50.53 29.65
C ARG A 42 -11.65 -49.09 29.78
N SER A 43 -12.15 -48.39 30.80
CA SER A 43 -11.46 -47.50 31.76
C SER A 43 -10.53 -46.33 31.36
N HIS A 44 -11.02 -45.11 31.69
CA HIS A 44 -10.35 -43.98 32.41
C HIS A 44 -9.06 -43.31 31.89
N GLN A 45 -9.16 -42.03 31.50
CA GLN A 45 -9.05 -40.89 32.44
C GLN A 45 -9.73 -39.62 31.88
N GLN A 46 -10.20 -38.72 32.77
CA GLN A 46 -10.93 -37.48 32.44
C GLN A 46 -10.08 -36.23 32.76
N ILE A 47 -10.42 -35.09 32.13
CA ILE A 47 -10.70 -33.79 32.80
C ILE A 47 -11.49 -32.89 31.81
N HIS A 48 -12.42 -32.07 32.34
CA HIS A 48 -13.42 -31.30 31.57
C HIS A 48 -13.05 -29.83 31.30
N PRO A 49 -13.69 -29.16 30.32
CA PRO A 49 -13.57 -27.72 30.08
C PRO A 49 -14.56 -26.87 30.91
N GLN A 50 -14.24 -25.59 31.14
CA GLN A 50 -15.14 -24.63 31.82
C GLN A 50 -15.85 -23.64 30.87
N ARG A 51 -17.01 -23.17 31.32
CA ARG A 51 -17.99 -22.36 30.54
C ARG A 51 -17.92 -20.86 30.83
N ARG A 52 -18.59 -20.09 29.96
CA ARG A 52 -18.99 -18.68 30.12
C ARG A 52 -19.70 -18.39 31.45
N LEU A 53 -19.65 -17.11 31.85
CA LEU A 53 -20.73 -16.42 32.55
C LEU A 53 -20.84 -14.98 32.01
N GLN A 54 -22.02 -14.36 32.13
CA GLN A 54 -22.40 -13.13 31.43
C GLN A 54 -23.29 -12.25 32.33
N LEU A 55 -23.10 -10.93 32.24
CA LEU A 55 -24.00 -9.83 32.66
C LEU A 55 -24.33 -9.64 34.15
N GLY A 56 -24.38 -8.36 34.52
CA GLY A 56 -24.82 -7.82 35.81
C GLY A 56 -24.76 -6.29 35.74
N ASP A 57 -25.90 -5.65 35.50
CA ASP A 57 -26.05 -4.20 35.30
C ASP A 57 -26.26 -3.47 36.64
N LEU A 58 -26.02 -2.14 36.70
CA LEU A 58 -26.82 -1.12 37.41
C LEU A 58 -26.08 0.19 37.74
N THR A 59 -26.86 1.26 37.57
CA THR A 59 -26.63 2.69 37.85
C THR A 59 -26.35 3.07 39.31
N ALA A 60 -25.61 4.16 39.56
CA ALA A 60 -26.14 5.44 40.09
C ALA A 60 -25.08 6.47 40.57
N GLN A 61 -25.40 7.76 40.42
CA GLN A 61 -25.13 8.95 41.29
C GLN A 61 -23.92 8.93 42.28
N ARG A 62 -23.17 10.03 42.51
CA ARG A 62 -23.64 11.38 42.93
C ARG A 62 -22.51 12.45 42.92
N ARG A 63 -22.88 13.70 43.24
CA ARG A 63 -22.05 14.94 43.22
C ARG A 63 -21.03 15.04 44.37
N LEU A 64 -19.98 15.84 44.17
CA LEU A 64 -19.26 16.77 45.08
C LEU A 64 -18.13 17.44 44.24
N GLY A 65 -17.60 18.65 44.47
CA GLY A 65 -17.86 19.73 45.43
C GLY A 65 -16.94 20.94 45.12
N HIS A 66 -17.29 22.13 45.59
CA HIS A 66 -16.77 23.47 45.24
C HIS A 66 -15.25 23.74 45.02
N ARG A 67 -14.99 24.60 44.01
CA ARG A 67 -14.05 25.75 43.92
C ARG A 67 -13.04 25.98 45.07
N GLN A 68 -11.80 26.31 44.68
CA GLN A 68 -11.09 27.50 45.18
C GLN A 68 -10.17 28.12 44.10
N ARG A 69 -9.96 29.44 44.16
CA ARG A 69 -9.03 30.23 43.30
C ARG A 69 -7.70 30.42 44.06
N LEU A 70 -6.59 30.69 43.36
CA LEU A 70 -5.83 31.97 43.42
C LEU A 70 -4.47 31.94 42.68
N ARG A 71 -4.22 33.04 41.93
CA ARG A 71 -2.94 33.77 41.68
C ARG A 71 -1.65 33.05 41.17
N ARG A 72 -1.25 33.45 39.94
CA ARG A 72 0.14 33.82 39.53
C ARG A 72 0.47 35.23 40.08
N PRO A 73 1.74 35.75 40.16
CA PRO A 73 2.87 35.67 39.20
C PRO A 73 4.24 35.29 39.87
N THR A 74 5.47 35.36 39.29
CA THR A 74 6.10 36.40 38.45
C THR A 74 7.44 35.97 37.79
N LYS A 75 7.76 36.62 36.64
CA LYS A 75 9.08 36.94 36.02
C LYS A 75 10.14 35.86 35.67
N MET A 76 10.63 35.98 34.43
CA MET A 76 11.84 35.38 33.87
C MET A 76 13.12 36.10 34.32
N GLN A 77 14.25 35.38 34.26
CA GLN A 77 15.55 35.91 33.84
C GLN A 77 16.24 34.89 32.90
N LEU A 78 17.12 35.36 32.01
CA LEU A 78 17.57 34.62 30.83
C LEU A 78 19.09 34.34 30.85
N ALA A 79 19.47 33.08 30.77
CA ALA A 79 20.76 32.52 30.32
C ALA A 79 20.58 31.00 30.17
N GLY A 80 21.19 30.26 29.25
CA GLY A 80 22.05 30.60 28.11
C GLY A 80 22.45 29.31 27.39
N HIS A 81 22.22 29.24 26.07
CA HIS A 81 22.78 28.31 25.06
C HIS A 81 22.75 26.75 25.23
N LEU A 82 22.29 26.12 24.14
CA LEU A 82 22.82 24.87 23.54
C LEU A 82 22.76 23.54 24.33
N ALA A 83 21.56 23.10 24.69
CA ALA A 83 21.22 21.66 24.71
C ALA A 83 19.69 21.43 24.70
N LYS A 84 19.07 21.23 23.52
CA LYS A 84 17.69 20.67 23.37
C LYS A 84 17.28 20.41 21.92
N VAL A 85 17.80 19.34 21.33
CA VAL A 85 17.13 18.61 20.23
C VAL A 85 17.21 17.11 20.56
N ASN A 86 16.48 16.70 21.61
CA ASN A 86 16.27 15.28 21.93
C ASN A 86 15.09 14.99 22.89
N GLU A 87 14.29 15.98 23.29
CA GLU A 87 13.10 15.76 24.13
C GLU A 87 11.87 16.49 23.57
N VAL A 88 11.03 15.76 22.83
CA VAL A 88 9.67 16.18 22.47
C VAL A 88 8.69 15.07 22.89
N PRO A 89 8.14 15.10 24.12
CA PRO A 89 7.17 14.12 24.58
C PRO A 89 5.72 14.56 24.28
N GLN A 90 5.38 14.86 23.01
CA GLN A 90 3.99 15.13 22.58
C GLN A 90 3.62 14.43 21.26
N LEU A 91 3.81 13.10 21.19
CA LEU A 91 3.23 12.26 20.12
C LEU A 91 2.81 10.85 20.58
N LYS A 92 2.62 10.65 21.89
CA LYS A 92 2.05 9.40 22.45
C LYS A 92 0.53 9.33 22.27
N ARG A 93 0.04 9.24 21.03
CA ARG A 93 -1.32 8.70 20.77
C ARG A 93 -1.60 8.09 19.39
N ILE A 94 -0.60 7.92 18.52
CA ILE A 94 -0.71 7.08 17.31
C ILE A 94 0.52 6.17 17.20
N LEU A 95 0.66 5.20 18.12
CA LEU A 95 1.34 3.91 17.93
C LEU A 95 1.20 3.02 19.19
N ILE A 96 0.52 1.88 19.05
CA ILE A 96 0.25 0.80 20.03
C ILE A 96 0.04 -0.43 19.12
N LEU A 97 0.64 -1.63 19.27
CA LEU A 97 1.59 -2.26 20.20
C LEU A 97 2.47 -3.23 19.36
N THR A 98 3.65 -3.71 19.78
CA THR A 98 3.87 -4.69 20.86
C THR A 98 5.22 -4.55 21.58
N ARG A 99 5.30 -5.12 22.79
CA ARG A 99 6.48 -5.16 23.69
C ARG A 99 7.00 -6.60 23.87
N HIS A 100 8.05 -6.75 24.68
CA HIS A 100 8.74 -7.98 25.15
C HIS A 100 9.91 -8.44 24.26
N HIS A 101 11.09 -8.82 24.75
CA HIS A 101 11.73 -8.72 26.08
C HIS A 101 13.25 -8.47 25.89
N ARG A 102 13.96 -7.91 26.87
CA ARG A 102 15.44 -7.86 26.91
C ARG A 102 15.97 -8.74 28.05
N HIS A 103 17.02 -9.53 27.81
CA HIS A 103 18.08 -9.79 28.78
C HIS A 103 19.42 -10.06 28.04
N PRO A 104 20.60 -9.78 28.64
CA PRO A 104 21.88 -9.80 27.94
C PRO A 104 22.75 -11.03 28.25
N ASN A 105 23.56 -11.47 27.28
CA ASN A 105 24.82 -12.19 27.47
C ASN A 105 25.80 -11.62 26.42
N LYS A 106 26.91 -10.94 26.78
CA LYS A 106 28.17 -11.50 27.30
C LYS A 106 28.67 -12.68 26.47
N TYR A 107 29.72 -12.47 25.67
CA TYR A 107 31.03 -13.15 25.73
C TYR A 107 31.96 -12.68 24.57
N PHE A 108 33.20 -12.33 24.93
CA PHE A 108 34.44 -12.13 24.14
C PHE A 108 35.57 -12.59 25.10
N PRO A 109 36.71 -13.18 24.66
CA PRO A 109 37.72 -12.64 23.71
C PRO A 109 37.93 -13.55 22.47
N CYS A 110 38.53 -13.17 21.33
CA CYS A 110 39.74 -12.40 20.96
C CYS A 110 40.99 -13.28 20.70
N MET A 111 41.82 -12.86 19.72
CA MET A 111 43.03 -13.49 19.15
C MET A 111 42.78 -14.66 18.17
N GLN A 112 43.54 -14.86 17.08
CA GLN A 112 44.84 -14.28 16.69
C GLN A 112 45.03 -14.25 15.14
N LEU A 113 45.84 -13.31 14.62
CA LEU A 113 46.44 -13.37 13.28
C LEU A 113 47.75 -14.19 13.32
N PRO A 114 48.28 -14.64 12.17
CA PRO A 114 49.43 -13.90 11.63
C PRO A 114 49.37 -13.70 10.10
N ALA A 115 50.36 -12.96 9.57
CA ALA A 115 50.41 -12.45 8.20
C ALA A 115 51.52 -13.10 7.33
N THR A 116 51.33 -13.01 6.01
CA THR A 116 52.35 -12.86 4.93
C THR A 116 53.66 -13.65 4.97
N ILE A 117 53.89 -14.45 3.91
CA ILE A 117 55.22 -14.64 3.28
C ILE A 117 55.06 -14.40 1.76
N GLY A 118 56.11 -13.88 1.13
CA GLY A 118 56.15 -13.41 -0.26
C GLY A 118 56.39 -14.47 -1.34
N PRO A 119 56.68 -14.04 -2.59
CA PRO A 119 56.42 -14.82 -3.81
C PRO A 119 57.60 -15.65 -4.33
N LEU A 120 57.32 -16.67 -5.14
CA LEU A 120 58.27 -17.35 -6.01
C LEU A 120 57.69 -17.62 -7.40
N ASP A 121 58.24 -16.86 -8.35
CA ASP A 121 58.61 -17.16 -9.74
C ASP A 121 57.68 -17.89 -10.75
N MET A 122 57.96 -17.66 -12.04
CA MET A 122 57.17 -18.14 -13.19
C MET A 122 57.98 -18.98 -14.20
N SER A 123 57.22 -19.73 -15.02
CA SER A 123 57.59 -20.18 -16.39
C SER A 123 58.37 -21.52 -16.51
N PRO A 124 58.37 -22.20 -17.68
CA PRO A 124 57.16 -22.80 -18.28
C PRO A 124 57.38 -24.23 -18.86
N ALA A 125 56.30 -24.77 -19.43
CA ALA A 125 56.23 -25.79 -20.50
C ALA A 125 56.42 -27.28 -20.17
N ALA A 126 55.37 -28.07 -20.47
CA ALA A 126 55.47 -29.43 -21.03
C ALA A 126 54.19 -29.73 -21.84
N THR A 127 54.34 -30.24 -23.06
CA THR A 127 53.23 -30.51 -24.00
C THR A 127 53.22 -31.99 -24.38
N ALA A 128 52.19 -32.74 -24.00
CA ALA A 128 51.81 -34.10 -24.46
C ALA A 128 50.61 -34.58 -23.60
N THR A 129 49.66 -35.42 -24.00
CA THR A 129 49.38 -36.11 -25.29
C THR A 129 47.87 -36.33 -25.38
N LEU A 130 47.30 -36.34 -26.59
CA LEU A 130 45.90 -36.76 -26.79
C LEU A 130 45.79 -38.28 -26.70
N ALA A 131 44.90 -38.77 -25.82
CA ALA A 131 44.45 -40.16 -25.80
C ALA A 131 42.92 -40.17 -25.88
N HIS A 132 42.38 -40.78 -26.93
CA HIS A 132 40.94 -41.05 -27.04
C HIS A 132 40.50 -42.02 -25.95
N VAL A 133 39.44 -41.67 -25.23
CA VAL A 133 38.65 -42.62 -24.45
C VAL A 133 37.21 -42.49 -24.93
N ASP A 134 36.74 -43.46 -25.69
CA ASP A 134 35.32 -43.61 -25.99
C ASP A 134 34.55 -43.84 -24.69
N ASN A 135 33.61 -42.95 -24.38
CA ASN A 135 32.70 -43.15 -23.27
C ASN A 135 31.25 -42.86 -23.68
N ALA A 136 30.79 -43.69 -24.62
CA ALA A 136 29.41 -43.73 -25.07
C ALA A 136 28.49 -44.29 -23.97
N ASN A 137 28.24 -43.49 -22.92
CA ASN A 137 27.05 -43.57 -22.05
C ASN A 137 26.92 -42.41 -21.03
N PHE A 138 27.53 -41.25 -21.27
CA PHE A 138 27.23 -40.06 -20.47
C PHE A 138 25.95 -39.37 -20.98
N ARG A 139 24.78 -39.93 -20.63
CA ARG A 139 23.58 -39.09 -20.56
C ARG A 139 23.86 -38.06 -19.47
N PRO A 140 23.85 -36.73 -19.73
CA PRO A 140 23.80 -35.80 -18.63
C PRO A 140 22.52 -36.11 -17.87
N ASN A 141 22.66 -36.44 -16.59
CA ASN A 141 21.55 -36.18 -15.68
C ASN A 141 21.29 -34.68 -15.83
N LEU A 142 20.18 -34.34 -16.49
CA LEU A 142 19.56 -33.05 -16.28
C LEU A 142 19.33 -33.01 -14.77
N ASP A 143 20.16 -32.25 -14.07
CA ASP A 143 19.78 -31.79 -12.75
C ASP A 143 18.55 -30.93 -13.02
N ILE A 144 17.37 -31.52 -12.79
CA ILE A 144 16.09 -30.85 -13.00
C ILE A 144 16.01 -29.86 -11.86
N SER A 145 16.69 -28.72 -12.04
CA SER A 145 16.61 -27.57 -11.15
C SER A 145 15.14 -27.22 -11.06
N MET A 146 14.52 -27.59 -9.92
CA MET A 146 13.09 -27.46 -9.68
C MET A 146 12.64 -26.06 -10.11
N ALA A 147 11.70 -25.97 -11.05
CA ALA A 147 11.28 -24.70 -11.64
C ALA A 147 10.88 -23.70 -10.53
N LYS A 148 11.53 -22.53 -10.49
CA LYS A 148 11.43 -21.57 -9.39
C LYS A 148 10.64 -20.33 -9.78
N SER A 149 9.85 -19.84 -8.84
CA SER A 149 9.29 -18.50 -8.92
C SER A 149 10.40 -17.44 -8.83
N LEU A 150 10.16 -16.24 -9.37
CA LEU A 150 11.02 -15.09 -9.19
C LEU A 150 11.28 -14.81 -7.71
N PHE A 151 10.25 -14.96 -6.86
CA PHE A 151 10.40 -14.80 -5.42
C PHE A 151 11.48 -15.72 -4.85
N GLU A 152 11.47 -17.01 -5.18
CA GLU A 152 12.48 -17.96 -4.75
C GLU A 152 13.87 -17.61 -5.31
N LYS A 153 13.98 -17.32 -6.61
CA LYS A 153 15.25 -16.93 -7.25
C LYS A 153 15.90 -15.71 -6.60
N VAL A 154 15.11 -14.67 -6.31
CA VAL A 154 15.60 -13.45 -5.64
C VAL A 154 15.90 -13.70 -4.17
N TRP A 155 15.05 -14.46 -3.47
CA TRP A 155 15.25 -14.76 -2.04
C TRP A 155 16.51 -15.59 -1.81
N GLU A 156 16.76 -16.62 -2.62
CA GLU A 156 17.96 -17.45 -2.55
C GLU A 156 19.22 -16.65 -2.85
N SER A 157 19.25 -15.91 -3.97
CA SER A 157 20.40 -15.08 -4.37
C SER A 157 20.76 -13.97 -3.37
N HIS A 158 19.80 -13.53 -2.54
CA HIS A 158 20.01 -12.55 -1.49
C HIS A 158 20.13 -13.16 -0.08
N THR A 159 20.06 -14.48 0.07
CA THR A 159 20.23 -15.16 1.36
C THR A 159 21.70 -15.17 1.76
N VAL A 160 22.05 -14.48 2.85
CA VAL A 160 23.40 -14.56 3.45
C VAL A 160 23.53 -15.88 4.23
N ARG A 161 22.50 -16.22 5.01
CA ARG A 161 22.36 -17.50 5.73
C ARG A 161 20.97 -17.67 6.32
N LYS A 162 20.62 -18.90 6.69
CA LYS A 162 19.51 -19.16 7.62
C LYS A 162 19.98 -18.94 9.06
N LEU A 163 19.14 -18.34 9.88
CA LEU A 163 19.34 -18.08 11.31
C LEU A 163 18.77 -19.24 12.15
N ALA A 164 19.27 -19.41 13.37
CA ALA A 164 18.87 -20.51 14.27
C ALA A 164 17.37 -20.50 14.64
N ASN A 165 16.67 -19.38 14.47
CA ASN A 165 15.23 -19.25 14.67
C ASN A 165 14.39 -19.51 13.39
N GLY A 166 15.01 -20.03 12.32
CA GLY A 166 14.37 -20.31 11.04
C GLY A 166 14.21 -19.10 10.10
N GLN A 167 14.55 -17.88 10.54
CA GLN A 167 14.52 -16.71 9.67
C GLN A 167 15.69 -16.69 8.69
N THR A 168 15.55 -15.97 7.58
CA THR A 168 16.63 -15.66 6.66
C THR A 168 17.34 -14.38 7.12
N GLN A 169 18.67 -14.39 7.19
CA GLN A 169 19.45 -13.15 7.13
C GLN A 169 19.55 -12.74 5.66
N LEU A 170 18.68 -11.82 5.26
CA LEU A 170 18.51 -11.40 3.88
C LEU A 170 19.34 -10.14 3.62
N LEU A 171 20.16 -10.15 2.58
CA LEU A 171 20.83 -8.98 2.03
C LEU A 171 19.78 -8.05 1.40
N ILE A 172 19.89 -6.75 1.67
CA ILE A 172 19.08 -5.72 1.02
C ILE A 172 19.89 -5.13 -0.13
N GLY A 173 19.51 -5.42 -1.38
CA GLY A 173 20.23 -4.95 -2.56
C GLY A 173 20.13 -3.43 -2.74
N THR A 174 18.97 -2.84 -2.41
CA THR A 174 18.72 -1.39 -2.44
C THR A 174 17.94 -0.94 -1.20
N HIS A 175 18.35 0.16 -0.58
CA HIS A 175 17.67 0.78 0.56
C HIS A 175 17.19 2.18 0.18
N LEU A 176 15.90 2.46 0.36
CA LEU A 176 15.35 3.81 0.16
C LEU A 176 14.92 4.38 1.51
N ILE A 177 15.12 5.68 1.70
CA ILE A 177 14.78 6.37 2.95
C ILE A 177 14.10 7.71 2.67
N HIS A 178 13.32 8.16 3.65
CA HIS A 178 12.62 9.44 3.66
C HIS A 178 12.67 10.07 5.06
N GLU A 179 12.20 11.29 5.18
CA GLU A 179 12.41 12.18 6.32
C GLU A 179 11.61 11.81 7.58
N VAL A 180 10.58 10.97 7.48
CA VAL A 180 9.70 10.64 8.62
C VAL A 180 10.32 9.56 9.53
N THR A 181 10.91 8.52 8.94
CA THR A 181 11.30 7.30 9.68
C THR A 181 12.81 7.08 9.81
N SER A 182 13.62 7.77 8.99
CA SER A 182 15.07 7.61 8.96
C SER A 182 15.87 8.45 9.97
N PRO A 183 15.47 9.66 10.41
CA PRO A 183 16.30 10.47 11.32
C PRO A 183 16.63 9.76 12.64
N GLN A 184 15.67 9.01 13.18
CA GLN A 184 15.85 8.23 14.41
C GLN A 184 16.80 7.05 14.18
N ALA A 185 16.77 6.41 12.99
CA ALA A 185 17.69 5.33 12.65
C ALA A 185 19.14 5.82 12.59
N PHE A 186 19.40 7.00 12.01
CA PHE A 186 20.72 7.64 12.06
C PHE A 186 21.14 8.02 13.49
N GLY A 187 20.20 8.46 14.33
CA GLY A 187 20.45 8.65 15.78
C GLY A 187 20.98 7.37 16.43
N MET A 188 20.30 6.24 16.22
CA MET A 188 20.71 4.93 16.75
C MET A 188 22.08 4.45 16.24
N LEU A 189 22.50 4.83 15.02
CA LEU A 189 23.87 4.57 14.55
C LEU A 189 24.90 5.36 15.36
N ARG A 190 24.65 6.66 15.61
CA ARG A 190 25.55 7.51 16.41
C ARG A 190 25.68 7.01 17.85
N ASP A 191 24.57 6.63 18.48
CA ASP A 191 24.56 6.04 19.83
C ASP A 191 25.44 4.77 19.92
N LEU A 192 25.42 3.95 18.87
CA LEU A 192 26.22 2.73 18.74
C LEU A 192 27.63 2.96 18.15
N LYS A 193 27.97 4.20 17.79
CA LYS A 193 29.20 4.60 17.08
C LYS A 193 29.45 3.84 15.77
N LEU A 194 28.36 3.52 15.06
CA LEU A 194 28.37 2.82 13.78
C LEU A 194 28.33 3.80 12.60
N LYS A 195 28.87 3.37 11.45
CA LYS A 195 28.73 4.04 10.15
C LYS A 195 27.64 3.35 9.32
N VAL A 196 27.20 4.01 8.25
CA VAL A 196 26.45 3.34 7.17
C VAL A 196 27.41 2.44 6.40
N LEU A 197 27.09 1.16 6.24
CA LEU A 197 27.97 0.16 5.63
C LEU A 197 28.07 0.31 4.11
N MET A 198 26.94 0.48 3.42
CA MET A 198 26.87 0.64 1.96
C MET A 198 26.08 1.90 1.58
N PRO A 199 26.63 3.10 1.79
CA PRO A 199 25.92 4.35 1.47
C PRO A 199 25.57 4.47 -0.02
N HIS A 200 26.38 3.86 -0.91
CA HIS A 200 26.12 3.79 -2.35
C HIS A 200 24.90 2.92 -2.74
N ARG A 201 24.31 2.16 -1.80
CA ARG A 201 23.05 1.42 -1.96
C ARG A 201 21.87 2.09 -1.26
N THR A 202 22.10 3.23 -0.59
CA THR A 202 21.07 3.97 0.14
C THR A 202 20.75 5.27 -0.60
N PHE A 203 19.46 5.52 -0.83
CA PHE A 203 18.97 6.70 -1.53
C PHE A 203 17.87 7.39 -0.72
N ALA A 204 17.96 8.71 -0.61
CA ALA A 204 17.04 9.54 0.15
C ALA A 204 16.23 10.48 -0.75
N THR A 205 15.01 10.80 -0.35
CA THR A 205 14.19 11.91 -0.87
C THR A 205 13.38 12.51 0.29
N VAL A 206 12.69 13.63 0.03
CA VAL A 206 11.67 14.19 0.93
C VAL A 206 10.33 14.15 0.21
N ASP A 207 9.28 13.69 0.88
CA ASP A 207 7.96 13.55 0.25
C ASP A 207 6.72 13.64 1.15
N HIS A 208 6.80 13.33 2.44
CA HIS A 208 5.63 13.27 3.31
C HIS A 208 5.26 14.61 3.94
N ILE A 209 6.25 15.42 4.32
CA ILE A 209 6.07 16.68 5.04
C ILE A 209 6.24 17.92 4.15
N VAL A 210 6.77 17.76 2.94
CA VAL A 210 6.91 18.87 1.99
C VAL A 210 5.54 19.45 1.64
N PRO A 211 5.29 20.77 1.86
CA PRO A 211 4.05 21.41 1.44
C PRO A 211 4.00 21.49 -0.07
N THR A 212 2.83 21.22 -0.66
CA THR A 212 2.66 21.26 -2.12
C THR A 212 2.19 22.62 -2.63
N ASP A 213 1.80 23.50 -1.72
CA ASP A 213 1.31 24.87 -1.92
C ASP A 213 2.37 25.96 -1.68
N GLN A 214 3.53 25.61 -1.09
CA GLN A 214 4.63 26.54 -0.82
C GLN A 214 5.91 26.15 -1.60
N PHE A 215 6.34 27.02 -2.52
CA PHE A 215 7.49 26.78 -3.40
C PHE A 215 8.86 27.00 -2.73
N ALA A 216 8.98 27.95 -1.79
CA ALA A 216 10.25 28.40 -1.23
C ALA A 216 10.43 28.04 0.26
N GLU A 217 11.65 27.67 0.64
CA GLU A 217 12.10 27.55 2.04
C GLU A 217 12.42 28.93 2.63
N PRO A 218 12.33 29.15 3.96
CA PRO A 218 11.88 28.18 4.98
C PRO A 218 10.36 28.00 4.98
N TYR A 219 9.91 26.81 5.36
CA TYR A 219 8.49 26.49 5.40
C TYR A 219 7.75 27.09 6.60
N ALA A 220 6.45 27.35 6.42
CA ALA A 220 5.57 27.85 7.48
C ALA A 220 5.46 26.88 8.68
N ASP A 221 5.69 25.58 8.47
CA ASP A 221 5.85 24.60 9.54
C ASP A 221 7.34 24.43 9.90
N PRO A 222 7.80 24.92 11.07
CA PRO A 222 9.20 24.80 11.48
C PRO A 222 9.59 23.36 11.87
N LEU A 223 8.63 22.50 12.23
CA LEU A 223 8.91 21.08 12.47
C LEU A 223 9.18 20.37 11.14
N ALA A 224 8.44 20.72 10.09
CA ALA A 224 8.69 20.19 8.76
C ALA A 224 10.09 20.56 8.27
N GLN A 225 10.47 21.84 8.38
CA GLN A 225 11.81 22.33 8.08
C GLN A 225 12.90 21.55 8.84
N ALA A 226 12.76 21.43 10.16
CA ALA A 226 13.74 20.74 11.01
C ALA A 226 13.93 19.25 10.66
N MET A 227 12.88 18.56 10.20
CA MET A 227 12.96 17.17 9.75
C MET A 227 13.70 17.03 8.41
N MET A 228 13.49 17.96 7.47
CA MET A 228 14.24 18.01 6.21
C MET A 228 15.72 18.33 6.46
N ASP A 229 16.02 19.32 7.30
CA ASP A 229 17.40 19.67 7.65
C ASP A 229 18.12 18.53 8.39
N ALA A 230 17.40 17.77 9.22
CA ALA A 230 17.94 16.55 9.83
C ALA A 230 18.29 15.48 8.79
N LEU A 231 17.42 15.22 7.80
CA LEU A 231 17.72 14.28 6.71
C LEU A 231 18.90 14.77 5.86
N ARG A 232 18.89 16.05 5.45
CA ARG A 232 19.95 16.72 4.69
C ARG A 232 21.31 16.58 5.39
N LYS A 233 21.37 16.85 6.70
CA LYS A 233 22.56 16.62 7.54
C LYS A 233 22.98 15.16 7.58
N ASN A 234 22.04 14.23 7.84
CA ASN A 234 22.35 12.80 7.90
C ASN A 234 22.93 12.29 6.57
N CYS A 235 22.37 12.71 5.44
CA CYS A 235 22.85 12.30 4.12
C CYS A 235 24.25 12.80 3.84
N ALA A 236 24.56 14.06 4.16
CA ALA A 236 25.89 14.62 4.05
C ALA A 236 26.92 13.93 4.98
N GLU A 237 26.55 13.67 6.23
CA GLU A 237 27.42 13.03 7.25
C GLU A 237 27.80 11.59 6.89
N PHE A 238 26.89 10.84 6.28
CA PHE A 238 27.08 9.41 5.96
C PHE A 238 27.32 9.12 4.45
N GLY A 239 27.39 10.15 3.60
CA GLY A 239 27.62 10.00 2.15
C GLY A 239 26.46 9.35 1.39
N VAL A 240 25.24 9.49 1.88
CA VAL A 240 24.02 8.93 1.25
C VAL A 240 23.55 9.86 0.14
N THR A 241 23.19 9.31 -1.02
CA THR A 241 22.64 10.09 -2.13
C THR A 241 21.28 10.66 -1.77
N PHE A 242 21.09 11.98 -1.89
CA PHE A 242 19.85 12.66 -1.51
C PHE A 242 19.27 13.47 -2.68
N PHE A 243 18.06 13.12 -3.10
CA PHE A 243 17.24 13.85 -4.08
C PHE A 243 16.48 14.97 -3.36
N ASP A 244 17.21 15.99 -2.92
CA ASP A 244 16.67 17.20 -2.29
C ASP A 244 15.89 18.06 -3.31
N ARG A 245 15.05 19.00 -2.87
CA ARG A 245 14.22 19.86 -3.75
C ARG A 245 15.04 20.66 -4.76
N ALA A 246 16.24 21.09 -4.38
CA ALA A 246 17.18 21.80 -5.25
C ALA A 246 17.74 20.92 -6.40
N SER A 247 17.58 19.60 -6.33
CA SER A 247 18.10 18.67 -7.36
C SER A 247 17.26 18.62 -8.64
N GLY A 248 16.02 19.13 -8.63
CA GLY A 248 15.05 18.94 -9.72
C GLY A 248 14.55 17.50 -9.87
N LYS A 249 14.87 16.63 -8.91
CA LYS A 249 14.56 15.19 -8.90
C LYS A 249 13.80 14.74 -7.65
N GLN A 250 13.43 15.68 -6.76
CA GLN A 250 12.66 15.37 -5.56
C GLN A 250 11.26 14.87 -5.93
N GLY A 251 10.73 13.99 -5.09
CA GLY A 251 9.40 13.44 -5.23
C GLY A 251 9.16 12.30 -4.26
N VAL A 252 8.00 11.68 -4.40
CA VAL A 252 7.58 10.51 -3.63
C VAL A 252 8.55 9.36 -3.84
N VAL A 253 9.01 8.71 -2.77
CA VAL A 253 10.12 7.73 -2.80
C VAL A 253 9.87 6.56 -3.76
N HIS A 254 8.62 6.13 -3.88
CA HIS A 254 8.16 5.06 -4.80
C HIS A 254 7.91 5.54 -6.24
N ILE A 255 8.30 6.78 -6.56
CA ILE A 255 8.28 7.38 -7.89
C ILE A 255 9.73 7.74 -8.28
N VAL A 256 10.46 8.40 -7.38
CA VAL A 256 11.89 8.75 -7.58
C VAL A 256 12.75 7.51 -7.84
N GLY A 257 12.61 6.44 -7.06
CA GLY A 257 13.39 5.20 -7.26
C GLY A 257 13.27 4.61 -8.68
N PRO A 258 12.04 4.39 -9.20
CA PRO A 258 11.79 4.02 -10.58
C PRO A 258 12.31 5.03 -11.60
N GLU A 259 11.99 6.32 -11.47
CA GLU A 259 12.35 7.36 -12.45
C GLU A 259 13.86 7.52 -12.63
N GLN A 260 14.63 7.31 -11.57
CA GLN A 260 16.08 7.35 -11.59
C GLN A 260 16.72 6.04 -12.11
N GLY A 261 15.96 4.95 -12.27
CA GLY A 261 16.49 3.63 -12.65
C GLY A 261 17.17 2.86 -11.50
N ILE A 262 16.92 3.26 -10.26
CA ILE A 262 17.42 2.62 -9.03
C ILE A 262 16.64 1.32 -8.76
N THR A 263 15.37 1.29 -9.13
CA THR A 263 14.53 0.08 -9.01
C THR A 263 14.81 -0.86 -10.17
N GLN A 264 15.42 -2.01 -9.92
CA GLN A 264 15.85 -2.95 -10.97
C GLN A 264 15.33 -4.37 -10.68
N PRO A 265 15.07 -5.19 -11.71
CA PRO A 265 14.67 -6.57 -11.53
C PRO A 265 15.70 -7.40 -10.75
N GLY A 266 15.19 -8.40 -10.03
CA GLY A 266 16.01 -9.40 -9.36
C GLY A 266 16.65 -8.96 -8.04
N THR A 267 16.41 -7.74 -7.56
CA THR A 267 16.94 -7.23 -6.28
C THR A 267 15.93 -7.30 -5.14
N THR A 268 16.41 -7.37 -3.90
CA THR A 268 15.60 -7.02 -2.73
C THR A 268 15.63 -5.50 -2.49
N ILE A 269 14.49 -4.93 -2.06
CA ILE A 269 14.36 -3.50 -1.77
C ILE A 269 13.64 -3.28 -0.44
N ALA A 270 14.23 -2.46 0.44
CA ALA A 270 13.61 -2.07 1.70
C ALA A 270 13.49 -0.55 1.82
N CYS A 271 12.45 -0.08 2.49
CA CYS A 271 12.26 1.33 2.84
C CYS A 271 11.36 1.47 4.07
N GLY A 272 11.47 2.60 4.77
CA GLY A 272 10.64 2.97 5.91
C GLY A 272 9.16 3.24 5.61
N ASP A 273 8.66 2.94 4.41
CA ASP A 273 7.24 3.06 4.05
C ASP A 273 6.61 1.71 3.68
N SER A 274 5.32 1.55 3.97
CA SER A 274 4.58 0.31 3.72
C SER A 274 4.41 -0.03 2.24
N HIS A 275 4.31 0.96 1.35
CA HIS A 275 4.04 0.77 -0.08
C HIS A 275 5.32 0.57 -0.91
N THR A 276 6.42 0.20 -0.25
CA THR A 276 7.65 -0.29 -0.89
C THR A 276 7.37 -1.47 -1.84
N SER A 277 6.25 -2.19 -1.64
CA SER A 277 5.73 -3.16 -2.61
C SER A 277 5.59 -2.61 -4.03
N THR A 278 5.38 -1.30 -4.23
CA THR A 278 5.37 -0.62 -5.56
C THR A 278 6.52 -1.07 -6.46
N HIS A 279 7.71 -1.22 -5.88
CA HIS A 279 8.93 -1.55 -6.63
C HIS A 279 8.92 -2.97 -7.20
N GLY A 280 8.06 -3.87 -6.70
CA GLY A 280 7.86 -5.20 -7.26
C GLY A 280 7.27 -5.21 -8.67
N ALA A 281 6.72 -4.09 -9.15
CA ALA A 281 6.34 -3.91 -10.55
C ALA A 281 7.49 -4.18 -11.53
N PHE A 282 8.75 -4.09 -11.08
CA PHE A 282 9.97 -4.35 -11.85
C PHE A 282 10.52 -5.77 -11.63
N GLY A 283 9.82 -6.68 -10.96
CA GLY A 283 10.38 -7.98 -10.56
C GLY A 283 11.41 -7.88 -9.43
N ALA A 284 11.20 -6.95 -8.50
CA ALA A 284 11.99 -6.81 -7.28
C ALA A 284 11.22 -7.34 -6.04
N ILE A 285 11.92 -7.95 -5.08
CA ILE A 285 11.29 -8.37 -3.83
C ILE A 285 11.38 -7.23 -2.81
N ALA A 286 10.32 -6.41 -2.83
CA ALA A 286 10.29 -5.11 -2.19
C ALA A 286 9.25 -5.03 -1.06
N PHE A 287 9.66 -4.57 0.12
CA PHE A 287 8.79 -4.56 1.32
C PHE A 287 9.13 -3.42 2.31
N GLY A 288 8.10 -2.95 3.01
CA GLY A 288 8.25 -1.95 4.07
C GLY A 288 8.89 -2.51 5.33
N ILE A 289 9.70 -1.68 6.00
CA ILE A 289 10.44 -2.01 7.23
C ILE A 289 10.27 -0.91 8.31
N GLY A 290 10.41 -1.28 9.59
CA GLY A 290 10.34 -0.31 10.70
C GLY A 290 11.67 0.38 10.99
N THR A 291 11.65 1.53 11.70
CA THR A 291 12.86 2.33 12.05
C THR A 291 14.02 1.52 12.64
N THR A 292 13.76 0.54 13.50
CA THR A 292 14.80 -0.35 14.04
C THR A 292 15.48 -1.18 12.95
N GLN A 293 14.72 -1.64 11.95
CA GLN A 293 15.25 -2.36 10.79
C GLN A 293 15.96 -1.42 9.81
N ILE A 294 15.53 -0.15 9.69
CA ILE A 294 16.25 0.87 8.90
C ILE A 294 17.68 1.02 9.47
N ARG A 295 17.84 1.10 10.80
CA ARG A 295 19.16 1.07 11.46
C ARG A 295 19.94 -0.20 11.10
N ASP A 296 19.30 -1.37 11.15
CA ASP A 296 19.99 -2.65 10.88
C ASP A 296 20.46 -2.77 9.42
N VAL A 297 19.67 -2.29 8.47
CA VAL A 297 20.05 -2.19 7.05
C VAL A 297 21.17 -1.17 6.87
N LEU A 298 21.09 0.01 7.47
CA LEU A 298 22.19 0.99 7.40
C LEU A 298 23.50 0.44 7.99
N ALA A 299 23.43 -0.26 9.12
CA ALA A 299 24.60 -0.79 9.83
C ALA A 299 25.21 -2.05 9.19
N THR A 300 24.40 -2.89 8.52
CA THR A 300 24.83 -4.25 8.11
C THR A 300 24.50 -4.60 6.66
N GLN A 301 23.71 -3.79 5.97
CA GLN A 301 23.04 -4.10 4.69
C GLN A 301 22.14 -5.35 4.72
N THR A 302 21.84 -5.90 5.91
CA THR A 302 21.02 -7.11 6.06
C THR A 302 19.88 -6.92 7.07
N MET A 303 18.89 -7.81 7.02
CA MET A 303 17.88 -7.93 8.06
C MET A 303 17.41 -9.37 8.26
N ALA A 304 16.90 -9.66 9.46
CA ALA A 304 16.26 -10.94 9.75
C ALA A 304 14.78 -10.92 9.35
N ILE A 305 14.36 -11.84 8.49
CA ILE A 305 12.98 -11.95 8.01
C ILE A 305 12.62 -13.41 7.65
N GLY A 306 11.39 -13.83 7.94
CA GLY A 306 10.89 -15.13 7.50
C GLY A 306 10.47 -15.09 6.02
N PRO A 307 10.66 -16.17 5.25
CA PRO A 307 10.15 -16.24 3.88
C PRO A 307 8.63 -16.18 3.85
N LEU A 308 8.08 -15.78 2.70
CA LEU A 308 6.65 -15.74 2.43
C LEU A 308 6.27 -16.93 1.54
N LYS A 309 5.01 -17.36 1.61
CA LYS A 309 4.38 -18.19 0.59
C LYS A 309 4.15 -17.38 -0.68
N VAL A 310 3.98 -18.02 -1.85
CA VAL A 310 3.67 -17.29 -3.09
C VAL A 310 2.23 -17.56 -3.52
N ARG A 311 1.42 -16.50 -3.63
CA ARG A 311 0.11 -16.55 -4.31
C ARG A 311 0.24 -15.94 -5.69
N ARG A 312 -0.06 -16.72 -6.73
CA ARG A 312 -0.27 -16.22 -8.09
C ARG A 312 -1.68 -15.63 -8.22
N ILE A 313 -1.78 -14.40 -8.71
CA ILE A 313 -3.04 -13.72 -9.00
C ILE A 313 -3.10 -13.44 -10.50
N ASN A 314 -3.89 -14.24 -11.21
CA ASN A 314 -4.07 -14.10 -12.66
C ASN A 314 -5.25 -13.18 -12.97
N VAL A 315 -5.11 -12.28 -13.95
CA VAL A 315 -6.21 -11.50 -14.54
C VAL A 315 -6.14 -11.65 -16.07
N ASN A 316 -7.05 -12.45 -16.63
CA ASN A 316 -7.07 -12.83 -18.05
C ASN A 316 -8.29 -12.24 -18.78
N GLY A 317 -8.26 -12.19 -20.11
CA GLY A 317 -9.27 -11.47 -20.91
C GLY A 317 -8.93 -9.97 -21.04
N LYS A 318 -9.88 -9.14 -21.50
CA LYS A 318 -9.67 -7.70 -21.76
C LYS A 318 -10.45 -6.81 -20.79
N LEU A 319 -9.79 -5.79 -20.24
CA LEU A 319 -10.46 -4.75 -19.44
C LEU A 319 -11.45 -3.98 -20.32
N ARG A 320 -12.62 -3.65 -19.78
CA ARG A 320 -13.58 -2.79 -20.47
C ARG A 320 -13.09 -1.34 -20.49
N PRO A 321 -13.50 -0.52 -21.46
CA PRO A 321 -13.13 0.90 -21.50
C PRO A 321 -13.53 1.65 -20.22
N GLY A 322 -12.66 2.55 -19.77
CA GLY A 322 -12.81 3.29 -18.51
C GLY A 322 -12.47 2.49 -17.24
N VAL A 323 -11.92 1.27 -17.38
CA VAL A 323 -11.40 0.45 -16.27
C VAL A 323 -9.88 0.46 -16.33
N TYR A 324 -9.22 0.81 -15.22
CA TYR A 324 -7.77 1.00 -15.14
C TYR A 324 -7.13 0.09 -14.09
N ALA A 325 -5.80 0.09 -14.03
CA ALA A 325 -5.03 -0.68 -13.03
C ALA A 325 -5.48 -0.49 -11.58
N LYS A 326 -5.95 0.71 -11.23
CA LYS A 326 -6.51 1.03 -9.91
C LYS A 326 -7.82 0.28 -9.63
N ASP A 327 -8.67 0.12 -10.64
CA ASP A 327 -9.91 -0.63 -10.54
C ASP A 327 -9.63 -2.14 -10.42
N VAL A 328 -8.63 -2.65 -11.16
CA VAL A 328 -8.16 -4.04 -11.05
C VAL A 328 -7.70 -4.38 -9.63
N ILE A 329 -6.82 -3.56 -9.04
CA ILE A 329 -6.30 -3.87 -7.70
C ILE A 329 -7.35 -3.66 -6.60
N LEU A 330 -8.24 -2.67 -6.72
CA LEU A 330 -9.38 -2.53 -5.81
C LEU A 330 -10.35 -3.72 -5.91
N HIS A 331 -10.59 -4.27 -7.10
CA HIS A 331 -11.41 -5.47 -7.29
C HIS A 331 -10.74 -6.71 -6.67
N ILE A 332 -9.42 -6.88 -6.82
CA ILE A 332 -8.66 -7.95 -6.16
C ILE A 332 -8.77 -7.84 -4.63
N ILE A 333 -8.61 -6.62 -4.07
CA ILE A 333 -8.69 -6.39 -2.62
C ILE A 333 -10.12 -6.55 -2.09
N ARG A 334 -11.15 -6.15 -2.85
CA ARG A 334 -12.58 -6.43 -2.56
C ARG A 334 -12.82 -7.95 -2.41
N THR A 335 -12.30 -8.74 -3.34
CA THR A 335 -12.57 -10.18 -3.41
C THR A 335 -11.74 -10.99 -2.41
N LEU A 336 -10.47 -10.63 -2.17
CA LEU A 336 -9.58 -11.35 -1.24
C LEU A 336 -9.63 -10.81 0.21
N GLY A 337 -10.17 -9.60 0.40
CA GLY A 337 -10.19 -8.89 1.68
C GLY A 337 -8.83 -8.30 2.09
N VAL A 338 -8.85 -7.38 3.06
CA VAL A 338 -7.64 -6.69 3.57
C VAL A 338 -6.61 -7.59 4.24
N ASN A 339 -7.01 -8.80 4.63
CA ASN A 339 -6.12 -9.81 5.22
C ASN A 339 -5.73 -10.91 4.23
N GLY A 340 -6.23 -10.88 2.99
CA GLY A 340 -6.11 -11.98 2.03
C GLY A 340 -4.67 -12.40 1.74
N GLY A 341 -3.73 -11.45 1.79
CA GLY A 341 -2.31 -11.66 1.52
C GLY A 341 -1.45 -11.94 2.75
N THR A 342 -2.05 -12.12 3.93
CA THR A 342 -1.29 -12.37 5.17
C THR A 342 -0.46 -13.66 5.04
N GLY A 343 0.86 -13.53 5.13
CA GLY A 343 1.80 -14.65 4.95
C GLY A 343 2.17 -14.96 3.50
N TYR A 344 1.62 -14.24 2.51
CA TYR A 344 1.90 -14.40 1.09
C TYR A 344 2.66 -13.18 0.52
N ALA A 345 3.54 -13.46 -0.43
CA ALA A 345 3.88 -12.55 -1.52
C ALA A 345 2.86 -12.77 -2.65
N TYR A 346 2.46 -11.68 -3.32
CA TYR A 346 1.61 -11.75 -4.50
C TYR A 346 2.46 -11.69 -5.77
N GLU A 347 2.30 -12.69 -6.64
CA GLU A 347 2.78 -12.62 -8.02
C GLU A 347 1.60 -12.31 -8.93
N TYR A 348 1.61 -11.14 -9.58
CA TYR A 348 0.57 -10.70 -10.50
C TYR A 348 0.84 -11.21 -11.92
N GLY A 349 -0.22 -11.61 -12.63
CA GLY A 349 -0.08 -12.48 -13.79
C GLY A 349 -1.21 -12.52 -14.80
N GLY A 350 -0.89 -12.99 -16.00
CA GLY A 350 -1.86 -13.14 -17.07
C GLY A 350 -2.08 -11.84 -17.85
N GLU A 351 -2.88 -11.96 -18.90
CA GLU A 351 -2.80 -11.06 -20.06
C GLU A 351 -2.97 -9.57 -19.73
N VAL A 352 -3.70 -9.24 -18.67
CA VAL A 352 -3.89 -7.83 -18.26
C VAL A 352 -2.59 -7.21 -17.78
N PHE A 353 -1.81 -7.87 -16.90
CA PHE A 353 -0.55 -7.29 -16.42
C PHE A 353 0.55 -7.36 -17.48
N ASP A 354 0.51 -8.37 -18.35
CA ASP A 354 1.42 -8.48 -19.51
C ASP A 354 1.28 -7.25 -20.41
N ARG A 355 0.05 -6.75 -20.63
CA ARG A 355 -0.23 -5.54 -21.42
C ARG A 355 -0.15 -4.22 -20.65
N MET A 356 -0.06 -4.24 -19.31
CA MET A 356 0.05 -3.01 -18.51
C MET A 356 1.40 -2.33 -18.74
N THR A 357 1.37 -1.01 -18.82
CA THR A 357 2.56 -0.16 -18.71
C THR A 357 3.21 -0.30 -17.32
N MET A 358 4.47 0.12 -17.19
CA MET A 358 5.14 0.12 -15.88
C MET A 358 4.43 0.98 -14.83
N GLU A 359 3.77 2.07 -15.23
CA GLU A 359 3.08 2.96 -14.29
C GLU A 359 1.77 2.33 -13.76
N GLU A 360 1.09 1.54 -14.59
CA GLU A 360 -0.03 0.69 -14.20
C GLU A 360 0.40 -0.48 -13.30
N ARG A 361 1.49 -1.19 -13.64
CA ARG A 361 2.06 -2.24 -12.77
C ARG A 361 2.46 -1.68 -11.40
N MET A 362 3.03 -0.48 -11.36
CA MET A 362 3.34 0.23 -10.12
C MET A 362 2.08 0.55 -9.30
N THR A 363 0.95 0.94 -9.94
CA THR A 363 -0.35 1.11 -9.25
C THR A 363 -0.79 -0.18 -8.56
N VAL A 364 -0.69 -1.32 -9.24
CA VAL A 364 -1.09 -2.64 -8.70
C VAL A 364 -0.19 -3.05 -7.52
N CYS A 365 1.13 -3.06 -7.73
CA CYS A 365 2.09 -3.47 -6.71
C CYS A 365 2.12 -2.51 -5.51
N ASN A 366 1.79 -1.23 -5.69
CA ASN A 366 1.66 -0.26 -4.59
C ASN A 366 0.62 -0.69 -3.56
N MET A 367 -0.52 -1.23 -4.02
CA MET A 367 -1.67 -1.57 -3.17
C MET A 367 -1.71 -3.03 -2.71
N SER A 368 -0.68 -3.83 -2.96
CA SER A 368 -0.59 -5.21 -2.43
C SER A 368 -0.69 -5.26 -0.90
N ILE A 369 -0.12 -4.24 -0.22
CA ILE A 369 -0.14 -4.12 1.23
C ILE A 369 -1.55 -3.81 1.79
N GLU A 370 -2.42 -3.14 1.02
CA GLU A 370 -3.83 -2.95 1.36
C GLU A 370 -4.66 -4.24 1.26
N GLY A 371 -4.19 -5.22 0.47
CA GLY A 371 -4.68 -6.60 0.49
C GLY A 371 -3.98 -7.50 1.51
N GLY A 372 -3.08 -6.96 2.35
CA GLY A 372 -2.33 -7.68 3.39
C GLY A 372 -1.04 -8.36 2.93
N ALA A 373 -0.70 -8.31 1.64
CA ALA A 373 0.54 -8.89 1.12
C ALA A 373 1.70 -7.89 1.27
N ARG A 374 2.75 -8.28 2.02
CA ARG A 374 3.93 -7.41 2.25
C ARG A 374 4.80 -7.18 1.01
N VAL A 375 4.64 -8.04 0.01
CA VAL A 375 5.34 -8.01 -1.28
C VAL A 375 4.29 -8.28 -2.36
N GLY A 376 4.33 -7.52 -3.44
CA GLY A 376 3.58 -7.82 -4.65
C GLY A 376 4.42 -7.48 -5.87
N TYR A 377 4.55 -8.40 -6.83
CA TYR A 377 5.47 -8.26 -7.95
C TYR A 377 4.90 -8.76 -9.28
N VAL A 378 5.45 -8.25 -10.38
CA VAL A 378 5.23 -8.69 -11.76
C VAL A 378 6.55 -9.23 -12.29
N ASN A 379 6.52 -10.25 -13.15
CA ASN A 379 7.74 -10.73 -13.81
C ASN A 379 8.30 -9.68 -14.78
N PRO A 380 9.62 -9.48 -14.84
CA PRO A 380 10.24 -8.48 -15.70
C PRO A 380 10.24 -8.94 -17.16
N ASP A 381 10.05 -7.98 -18.06
CA ASP A 381 9.82 -8.19 -19.49
C ASP A 381 10.34 -7.01 -20.34
N GLU A 382 10.12 -7.05 -21.65
CA GLU A 382 10.44 -5.96 -22.57
C GLU A 382 9.88 -4.58 -22.14
N THR A 383 8.68 -4.53 -21.56
CA THR A 383 8.08 -3.29 -21.01
C THR A 383 8.92 -2.73 -19.85
N THR A 384 9.43 -3.61 -19.00
CA THR A 384 10.30 -3.30 -17.86
C THR A 384 11.67 -2.81 -18.34
N PHE A 385 12.26 -3.49 -19.33
CA PHE A 385 13.57 -3.12 -19.88
C PHE A 385 13.49 -1.79 -20.66
N ALA A 386 12.41 -1.56 -21.42
CA ALA A 386 12.19 -0.31 -22.12
C ALA A 386 12.09 0.90 -21.16
N TYR A 387 11.44 0.74 -20.00
CA TYR A 387 11.33 1.82 -19.00
C TYR A 387 12.67 2.16 -18.33
N LEU A 388 13.49 1.14 -18.04
CA LEU A 388 14.80 1.29 -17.39
C LEU A 388 15.91 1.73 -18.34
N LYS A 389 15.73 1.57 -19.65
CA LYS A 389 16.72 1.98 -20.63
C LYS A 389 17.04 3.47 -20.48
N ASP A 390 18.32 3.79 -20.58
CA ASP A 390 18.86 5.15 -20.50
C ASP A 390 18.66 5.91 -19.18
N ARG A 391 17.95 5.35 -18.17
CA ARG A 391 17.77 5.95 -16.83
C ARG A 391 19.09 6.16 -16.08
N PRO A 392 19.23 7.20 -15.22
CA PRO A 392 20.52 7.60 -14.65
C PRO A 392 21.31 6.51 -13.89
N TYR A 393 20.64 5.65 -13.12
CA TYR A 393 21.27 4.58 -12.32
C TYR A 393 21.13 3.19 -12.94
N SER A 394 20.52 3.08 -14.12
CA SER A 394 20.47 1.80 -14.85
C SER A 394 21.78 1.54 -15.61
N PRO A 395 22.21 0.27 -15.76
CA PRO A 395 23.46 -0.08 -16.44
C PRO A 395 23.54 0.44 -17.89
N LYS A 396 24.75 0.50 -18.46
CA LYS A 396 25.04 1.06 -19.80
C LYS A 396 25.95 0.13 -20.61
N GLY A 397 25.87 0.20 -21.94
CA GLY A 397 26.71 -0.58 -22.85
C GLY A 397 26.65 -2.08 -22.56
N ALA A 398 27.79 -2.77 -22.58
CA ALA A 398 27.83 -4.21 -22.27
C ALA A 398 27.25 -4.59 -20.89
N ALA A 399 27.29 -3.67 -19.90
CA ALA A 399 26.66 -3.91 -18.60
C ALA A 399 25.12 -3.82 -18.66
N TRP A 400 24.55 -3.09 -19.63
CA TRP A 400 23.11 -3.11 -19.92
C TRP A 400 22.70 -4.47 -20.50
N ASP A 401 23.42 -4.98 -21.49
CA ASP A 401 23.09 -6.25 -22.14
C ASP A 401 23.19 -7.43 -21.15
N ALA A 402 24.24 -7.43 -20.32
CA ALA A 402 24.38 -8.40 -19.22
C ALA A 402 23.26 -8.28 -18.16
N ALA A 403 22.86 -7.05 -17.81
CA ALA A 403 21.76 -6.82 -16.87
C ALA A 403 20.42 -7.32 -17.44
N VAL A 404 20.10 -7.01 -18.71
CA VAL A 404 18.88 -7.50 -19.37
C VAL A 404 18.87 -9.04 -19.45
N ALA A 405 20.00 -9.68 -19.74
CA ALA A 405 20.10 -11.14 -19.73
C ALA A 405 19.81 -11.72 -18.32
N GLY A 406 20.40 -11.14 -17.27
CA GLY A 406 20.13 -11.53 -15.89
C GLY A 406 18.69 -11.26 -15.45
N TRP A 407 18.10 -10.13 -15.86
CA TRP A 407 16.71 -9.80 -15.57
C TRP A 407 15.73 -10.73 -16.29
N LYS A 408 16.02 -11.19 -17.51
CA LYS A 408 15.23 -12.24 -18.17
C LYS A 408 15.29 -13.57 -17.41
N ALA A 409 16.47 -13.95 -16.91
CA ALA A 409 16.65 -15.19 -16.16
C ALA A 409 15.96 -15.20 -14.78
N VAL A 410 15.67 -14.02 -14.19
CA VAL A 410 15.04 -13.92 -12.86
C VAL A 410 13.51 -14.08 -12.87
N ALA A 411 12.86 -13.98 -14.04
CA ALA A 411 11.43 -14.25 -14.17
C ALA A 411 11.08 -15.69 -13.72
N SER A 412 9.87 -15.89 -13.19
CA SER A 412 9.37 -17.20 -12.76
C SER A 412 9.45 -18.23 -13.88
N ASP A 413 10.02 -19.41 -13.58
CA ASP A 413 10.18 -20.48 -14.56
C ASP A 413 8.81 -21.06 -14.99
N PRO A 414 8.63 -21.44 -16.27
CA PRO A 414 7.44 -22.17 -16.70
C PRO A 414 7.22 -23.43 -15.86
N GLY A 415 6.04 -23.53 -15.23
CA GLY A 415 5.69 -24.65 -14.37
C GLY A 415 6.24 -24.59 -12.93
N CYS A 416 6.75 -23.44 -12.48
CA CYS A 416 7.11 -23.26 -11.07
C CYS A 416 5.91 -23.43 -10.12
N HIS A 417 6.19 -23.80 -8.87
CA HIS A 417 5.16 -24.00 -7.86
C HIS A 417 4.64 -22.67 -7.30
N TYR A 418 3.35 -22.63 -6.95
CA TYR A 418 2.73 -21.57 -6.16
C TYR A 418 1.91 -22.20 -5.05
N ASP A 419 2.04 -21.70 -3.81
CA ASP A 419 1.23 -22.15 -2.66
C ASP A 419 -0.28 -21.97 -2.89
N ASN A 420 -0.65 -20.98 -3.71
CA ASN A 420 -2.03 -20.71 -4.08
C ASN A 420 -2.12 -19.98 -5.42
N VAL A 421 -3.19 -20.23 -6.18
CA VAL A 421 -3.53 -19.53 -7.43
C VAL A 421 -4.94 -18.98 -7.29
N VAL A 422 -5.16 -17.76 -7.79
CA VAL A 422 -6.47 -17.10 -7.87
C VAL A 422 -6.61 -16.49 -9.26
N ASP A 423 -7.72 -16.76 -9.93
CA ASP A 423 -7.99 -16.30 -11.29
C ASP A 423 -9.16 -15.32 -11.33
N PHE A 424 -8.98 -14.22 -12.06
CA PHE A 424 -9.98 -13.20 -12.33
C PHE A 424 -10.18 -13.03 -13.84
N ARG A 425 -11.41 -12.66 -14.23
CA ARG A 425 -11.74 -12.26 -15.59
C ARG A 425 -11.73 -10.74 -15.69
N ALA A 426 -10.98 -10.21 -16.64
CA ALA A 426 -10.84 -8.78 -16.86
C ALA A 426 -12.17 -8.11 -17.27
N GLU A 427 -13.05 -8.86 -17.95
CA GLU A 427 -14.37 -8.35 -18.35
C GLU A 427 -15.31 -8.15 -17.15
N ASP A 428 -15.06 -8.79 -16.01
CA ASP A 428 -15.91 -8.72 -14.82
C ASP A 428 -15.48 -7.59 -13.86
N ILE A 429 -14.39 -6.88 -14.17
CA ILE A 429 -13.86 -5.75 -13.39
C ILE A 429 -14.52 -4.46 -13.88
N PRO A 430 -15.32 -3.75 -13.05
CA PRO A 430 -15.93 -2.47 -13.39
C PRO A 430 -15.11 -1.27 -12.86
N PRO A 431 -15.43 -0.03 -13.27
CA PRO A 431 -14.94 1.15 -12.57
C PRO A 431 -15.38 1.09 -11.10
N THR A 432 -14.42 1.17 -10.19
CA THR A 432 -14.56 0.76 -8.79
C THR A 432 -14.35 1.94 -7.84
N VAL A 433 -15.16 1.97 -6.77
CA VAL A 433 -15.11 2.99 -5.73
C VAL A 433 -15.23 2.36 -4.34
N THR A 434 -14.43 2.80 -3.37
CA THR A 434 -14.63 2.41 -1.96
C THR A 434 -15.84 3.14 -1.38
N TRP A 435 -16.75 2.42 -0.72
CA TRP A 435 -17.89 3.00 0.01
C TRP A 435 -17.63 3.11 1.52
N GLY A 436 -16.63 2.39 2.05
CA GLY A 436 -16.37 2.28 3.49
C GLY A 436 -15.06 2.90 3.96
N ILE A 437 -14.51 2.33 5.03
CA ILE A 437 -13.36 2.82 5.81
C ILE A 437 -12.08 1.98 5.63
N ASN A 438 -12.09 1.04 4.68
CA ASN A 438 -10.89 0.33 4.22
C ASN A 438 -11.00 0.00 2.71
N PRO A 439 -9.91 -0.41 2.04
CA PRO A 439 -9.92 -0.61 0.58
C PRO A 439 -10.70 -1.83 0.08
N ALA A 440 -10.97 -2.84 0.93
CA ALA A 440 -11.81 -3.98 0.54
C ALA A 440 -13.32 -3.65 0.58
N GLN A 441 -13.71 -2.60 1.32
CA GLN A 441 -15.06 -2.04 1.30
C GLN A 441 -15.26 -1.21 0.01
N ALA A 442 -15.21 -1.89 -1.13
CA ALA A 442 -15.34 -1.36 -2.47
C ALA A 442 -16.43 -2.06 -3.27
N ILE A 443 -17.00 -1.31 -4.22
CA ILE A 443 -18.07 -1.73 -5.13
C ILE A 443 -17.88 -1.09 -6.50
N ALA A 444 -18.54 -1.60 -7.52
CA ALA A 444 -18.68 -0.93 -8.80
C ALA A 444 -19.40 0.43 -8.60
N VAL A 445 -19.08 1.42 -9.43
CA VAL A 445 -19.80 2.72 -9.40
C VAL A 445 -21.32 2.58 -9.57
N GLY A 446 -21.78 1.55 -10.28
CA GLY A 446 -23.20 1.27 -10.49
C GLY A 446 -23.89 0.42 -9.40
N GLU A 447 -23.16 -0.04 -8.38
CA GLU A 447 -23.73 -0.85 -7.29
C GLU A 447 -24.26 0.02 -6.13
N ASN A 448 -25.12 -0.59 -5.31
CA ASN A 448 -25.58 0.00 -4.05
C ASN A 448 -24.61 -0.32 -2.91
N ILE A 449 -24.56 0.58 -1.92
CA ILE A 449 -23.82 0.41 -0.68
C ILE A 449 -24.39 -0.79 0.10
N PRO A 450 -23.56 -1.72 0.61
CA PRO A 450 -24.02 -2.91 1.33
C PRO A 450 -24.98 -2.64 2.49
N ASP A 451 -25.85 -3.62 2.73
CA ASP A 451 -26.85 -3.60 3.78
C ASP A 451 -26.43 -4.56 4.90
N PRO A 452 -26.24 -4.10 6.15
CA PRO A 452 -25.83 -4.95 7.27
C PRO A 452 -26.87 -6.04 7.61
N ALA A 453 -28.12 -5.92 7.15
CA ALA A 453 -29.12 -6.99 7.27
C ALA A 453 -28.84 -8.18 6.33
N LYS A 454 -27.95 -8.03 5.34
CA LYS A 454 -27.57 -9.08 4.36
C LYS A 454 -26.18 -9.66 4.62
N ALA A 455 -25.50 -9.23 5.68
CA ALA A 455 -24.17 -9.73 6.04
C ALA A 455 -24.22 -11.23 6.39
N THR A 456 -23.17 -11.95 6.02
CA THR A 456 -23.02 -13.41 6.20
C THR A 456 -22.46 -13.79 7.57
N SER A 457 -21.85 -12.84 8.28
CA SER A 457 -21.27 -13.05 9.62
C SER A 457 -21.48 -11.84 10.54
N VAL A 458 -21.31 -12.06 11.86
CA VAL A 458 -21.41 -11.01 12.87
C VAL A 458 -20.32 -9.96 12.70
N ASP A 459 -19.10 -10.37 12.36
CA ASP A 459 -17.96 -9.47 12.18
C ASP A 459 -18.12 -8.62 10.91
N GLU A 460 -18.61 -9.22 9.81
CA GLU A 460 -18.97 -8.48 8.58
C GLU A 460 -20.08 -7.46 8.87
N LYS A 461 -21.14 -7.87 9.59
CA LYS A 461 -22.23 -6.97 9.96
C LYS A 461 -21.72 -5.77 10.75
N ALA A 462 -20.93 -6.00 11.79
CA ALA A 462 -20.35 -4.94 12.61
C ALA A 462 -19.43 -4.02 11.79
N SER A 463 -18.65 -4.58 10.87
CA SER A 463 -17.78 -3.81 9.96
C SER A 463 -18.57 -2.93 8.99
N ILE A 464 -19.72 -3.40 8.50
CA ILE A 464 -20.63 -2.60 7.66
C ILE A 464 -21.31 -1.50 8.49
N GLU A 465 -21.83 -1.81 9.67
CA GLU A 465 -22.47 -0.83 10.56
C GLU A 465 -21.49 0.29 10.97
N GLU A 466 -20.25 -0.05 11.32
CA GLU A 466 -19.18 0.90 11.63
C GLU A 466 -18.82 1.80 10.43
N ALA A 467 -18.71 1.21 9.23
CA ALA A 467 -18.41 1.94 8.01
C ALA A 467 -19.53 2.91 7.62
N LEU A 468 -20.79 2.45 7.65
CA LEU A 468 -21.96 3.29 7.36
C LEU A 468 -22.08 4.47 8.34
N ALA A 469 -21.87 4.22 9.63
CA ALA A 469 -21.91 5.24 10.67
C ALA A 469 -20.82 6.32 10.47
N TYR A 470 -19.59 5.92 10.14
CA TYR A 470 -18.50 6.85 9.87
C TYR A 470 -18.70 7.66 8.58
N MET A 471 -19.07 6.96 7.50
CA MET A 471 -19.25 7.57 6.17
C MET A 471 -20.53 8.42 6.07
N LYS A 472 -21.43 8.29 7.05
CA LYS A 472 -22.78 8.89 7.09
C LYS A 472 -23.65 8.41 5.92
N PHE A 473 -23.47 7.15 5.51
CA PHE A 473 -24.17 6.55 4.39
C PHE A 473 -25.39 5.75 4.85
N LYS A 474 -26.37 5.64 3.95
CA LYS A 474 -27.55 4.79 4.13
C LYS A 474 -27.30 3.45 3.45
N ALA A 475 -27.61 2.36 4.14
CA ALA A 475 -27.62 1.01 3.57
C ALA A 475 -28.49 0.96 2.29
N ASN A 476 -28.06 0.19 1.30
CA ASN A 476 -28.74 0.00 0.01
C ASN A 476 -29.01 1.29 -0.81
N ALA A 477 -28.35 2.41 -0.49
CA ALA A 477 -28.35 3.59 -1.36
C ALA A 477 -27.31 3.42 -2.50
N PRO A 478 -27.52 4.01 -3.68
CA PRO A 478 -26.51 4.03 -4.73
C PRO A 478 -25.28 4.85 -4.29
N ILE A 479 -24.07 4.38 -4.60
CA ILE A 479 -22.85 5.17 -4.32
C ILE A 479 -22.69 6.34 -5.30
N LYS A 480 -23.04 6.12 -6.58
CA LYS A 480 -23.15 7.15 -7.61
C LYS A 480 -24.15 8.24 -7.20
N GLY A 481 -23.77 9.49 -7.40
CA GLY A 481 -24.53 10.67 -6.96
C GLY A 481 -24.18 11.16 -5.54
N THR A 482 -23.38 10.41 -4.78
CA THR A 482 -22.82 10.86 -3.49
C THR A 482 -22.00 12.13 -3.71
N LYS A 483 -22.42 13.27 -3.13
CA LYS A 483 -21.73 14.56 -3.24
C LYS A 483 -20.30 14.48 -2.70
N ILE A 484 -19.39 15.25 -3.32
CA ILE A 484 -18.01 15.41 -2.86
C ILE A 484 -17.68 16.87 -2.59
N ASP A 485 -16.80 17.11 -1.63
CA ASP A 485 -16.27 18.42 -1.28
C ASP A 485 -14.86 18.61 -1.85
N VAL A 486 -14.10 17.50 -1.96
CA VAL A 486 -12.72 17.50 -2.43
C VAL A 486 -12.50 16.42 -3.48
N ALA A 487 -11.71 16.73 -4.50
CA ALA A 487 -11.15 15.76 -5.44
C ALA A 487 -9.62 15.81 -5.36
N PHE A 488 -8.97 14.67 -5.14
CA PHE A 488 -7.51 14.58 -4.99
C PHE A 488 -6.93 13.58 -5.99
N LEU A 489 -6.18 14.09 -6.96
CA LEU A 489 -5.40 13.29 -7.92
C LEU A 489 -3.90 13.47 -7.61
N GLY A 490 -3.26 12.44 -7.07
CA GLY A 490 -1.84 12.40 -6.76
C GLY A 490 -1.46 11.19 -5.89
N SER A 491 -0.29 11.25 -5.23
CA SER A 491 0.35 10.22 -4.37
C SER A 491 1.25 9.18 -5.06
N CYS A 492 1.85 8.27 -4.28
CA CYS A 492 2.67 7.15 -4.76
C CYS A 492 1.92 6.18 -5.68
N THR A 493 0.60 6.07 -5.51
CA THR A 493 -0.26 5.14 -6.25
C THR A 493 -0.55 5.66 -7.66
N ASN A 494 -1.02 6.90 -7.76
CA ASN A 494 -1.48 7.52 -9.00
C ASN A 494 -1.15 9.02 -9.01
N GLY A 495 0.07 9.34 -9.43
CA GLY A 495 0.63 10.70 -9.55
C GLY A 495 1.76 10.74 -10.58
N ARG A 496 1.72 9.83 -11.55
CA ARG A 496 2.77 9.61 -12.57
C ARG A 496 2.33 10.24 -13.91
N LEU A 497 3.22 10.26 -14.89
CA LEU A 497 2.94 10.95 -16.15
C LEU A 497 1.73 10.35 -16.87
N SER A 498 1.57 9.02 -16.88
CA SER A 498 0.44 8.35 -17.52
C SER A 498 -0.91 8.70 -16.88
N ASP A 499 -0.96 8.88 -15.55
CA ASP A 499 -2.18 9.25 -14.82
C ASP A 499 -2.70 10.61 -15.30
N PHE A 500 -1.82 11.62 -15.39
CA PHE A 500 -2.19 12.96 -15.85
C PHE A 500 -2.46 13.00 -17.36
N GLN A 501 -1.67 12.28 -18.17
CA GLN A 501 -1.90 12.16 -19.61
C GLN A 501 -3.26 11.55 -19.94
N GLU A 502 -3.68 10.50 -19.22
CA GLU A 502 -4.98 9.88 -19.44
C GLU A 502 -6.11 10.84 -19.10
N VAL A 503 -6.07 11.47 -17.92
CA VAL A 503 -7.12 12.40 -17.48
C VAL A 503 -7.21 13.65 -18.37
N ALA A 504 -6.08 14.19 -18.83
CA ALA A 504 -6.02 15.38 -19.69
C ALA A 504 -6.78 15.21 -21.02
N LYS A 505 -6.88 13.98 -21.54
CA LYS A 505 -7.66 13.66 -22.76
C LYS A 505 -9.14 14.02 -22.63
N TYR A 506 -9.70 13.91 -21.42
CA TYR A 506 -11.15 14.00 -21.19
C TYR A 506 -11.60 15.29 -20.47
N ILE A 507 -10.74 15.91 -19.65
CA ILE A 507 -11.10 17.13 -18.91
C ILE A 507 -10.97 18.42 -19.73
N LYS A 508 -10.34 18.37 -20.91
CA LYS A 508 -10.16 19.55 -21.77
C LYS A 508 -11.50 20.19 -22.14
N GLY A 509 -11.66 21.48 -21.81
CA GLY A 509 -12.90 22.23 -22.04
C GLY A 509 -14.04 21.90 -21.05
N LYS A 510 -13.79 21.07 -20.04
CA LYS A 510 -14.69 20.87 -18.89
C LYS A 510 -14.30 21.83 -17.75
N ARG A 511 -15.11 21.89 -16.70
CA ARG A 511 -14.82 22.62 -15.46
C ARG A 511 -15.20 21.78 -14.24
N VAL A 512 -14.41 21.88 -13.18
CA VAL A 512 -14.72 21.38 -11.83
C VAL A 512 -16.03 22.00 -11.33
N ALA A 513 -16.85 21.21 -10.66
CA ALA A 513 -18.16 21.64 -10.18
C ALA A 513 -18.05 22.75 -9.10
N PRO A 514 -18.97 23.73 -9.07
CA PRO A 514 -19.00 24.75 -8.03
C PRO A 514 -19.00 24.14 -6.62
N GLY A 515 -18.10 24.62 -5.76
CA GLY A 515 -17.95 24.16 -4.38
C GLY A 515 -16.99 22.99 -4.18
N VAL A 516 -16.53 22.30 -5.24
CA VAL A 516 -15.51 21.24 -5.12
C VAL A 516 -14.11 21.84 -5.15
N LYS A 517 -13.29 21.50 -4.16
CA LYS A 517 -11.85 21.76 -4.17
C LYS A 517 -11.13 20.63 -4.90
N ALA A 518 -10.56 20.88 -6.07
CA ALA A 518 -9.87 19.86 -6.86
C ALA A 518 -8.34 20.08 -6.84
N LEU A 519 -7.58 19.07 -6.42
CA LEU A 519 -6.12 19.09 -6.38
C LEU A 519 -5.51 18.13 -7.40
N ALA A 520 -4.49 18.59 -8.13
CA ALA A 520 -3.66 17.77 -9.01
C ALA A 520 -2.20 17.88 -8.55
N VAL A 521 -1.64 16.78 -8.02
CA VAL A 521 -0.35 16.75 -7.32
C VAL A 521 0.62 15.77 -7.99
N PRO A 522 1.62 16.25 -8.75
CA PRO A 522 2.64 15.42 -9.34
C PRO A 522 3.41 14.58 -8.31
N GLY A 523 3.77 13.37 -8.70
CA GLY A 523 4.54 12.46 -7.87
C GLY A 523 6.01 12.83 -7.71
N SER A 524 6.57 13.58 -8.65
CA SER A 524 7.93 14.12 -8.59
C SER A 524 8.03 15.44 -9.39
N GLN A 525 9.12 16.17 -9.15
CA GLN A 525 9.50 17.34 -9.95
C GLN A 525 9.71 16.96 -11.43
N ILE A 526 10.13 15.72 -11.73
CA ILE A 526 10.30 15.23 -13.10
C ILE A 526 8.94 15.08 -13.78
N VAL A 527 7.95 14.44 -13.12
CA VAL A 527 6.56 14.37 -13.61
C VAL A 527 5.99 15.78 -13.83
N ALA A 528 6.18 16.69 -12.87
CA ALA A 528 5.71 18.07 -12.98
C ALA A 528 6.28 18.78 -14.23
N LEU A 529 7.60 18.68 -14.44
CA LEU A 529 8.29 19.25 -15.61
C LEU A 529 7.87 18.58 -16.93
N GLN A 530 7.59 17.28 -16.94
CA GLN A 530 7.08 16.58 -18.12
C GLN A 530 5.65 17.01 -18.46
N CYS A 531 4.77 17.11 -17.46
CA CYS A 531 3.40 17.62 -17.65
C CYS A 531 3.40 19.05 -18.17
N ALA A 532 4.25 19.93 -17.63
CA ALA A 532 4.40 21.31 -18.10
C ALA A 532 4.88 21.40 -19.56
N LYS A 533 5.88 20.59 -19.94
CA LYS A 533 6.36 20.51 -21.34
C LYS A 533 5.30 20.03 -22.34
N LEU A 534 4.30 19.28 -21.87
CA LEU A 534 3.18 18.79 -22.67
C LEU A 534 1.92 19.67 -22.56
N GLY A 535 1.96 20.77 -21.79
CA GLY A 535 0.80 21.63 -21.52
C GLY A 535 -0.32 20.96 -20.70
N ILE A 536 -0.03 19.83 -20.06
CA ILE A 536 -0.99 19.04 -19.28
C ILE A 536 -1.40 19.79 -18.01
N ASP A 537 -0.43 20.42 -17.33
CA ASP A 537 -0.70 21.24 -16.15
C ASP A 537 -1.69 22.38 -16.46
N GLN A 538 -1.55 23.02 -17.63
CA GLN A 538 -2.49 24.04 -18.09
C GLN A 538 -3.88 23.46 -18.35
N VAL A 539 -4.00 22.27 -18.95
CA VAL A 539 -5.31 21.60 -19.11
C VAL A 539 -5.99 21.33 -17.76
N PHE A 540 -5.23 20.97 -16.73
CA PHE A 540 -5.75 20.82 -15.36
C PHE A 540 -6.15 22.16 -14.73
N ARG A 541 -5.32 23.21 -14.87
CA ARG A 541 -5.64 24.58 -14.40
C ARG A 541 -6.89 25.15 -15.09
N ASP A 542 -7.00 24.95 -16.41
CA ASP A 542 -8.15 25.33 -17.22
C ASP A 542 -9.41 24.58 -16.79
N ALA A 543 -9.30 23.30 -16.41
CA ALA A 543 -10.42 22.57 -15.82
C ALA A 543 -10.78 23.06 -14.40
N GLY A 544 -9.92 23.84 -13.74
CA GLY A 544 -10.15 24.37 -12.38
C GLY A 544 -9.51 23.52 -11.27
N PHE A 545 -8.55 22.66 -11.58
CA PHE A 545 -7.73 22.00 -10.57
C PHE A 545 -6.62 22.93 -10.07
N GLU A 546 -6.40 22.95 -8.76
CA GLU A 546 -5.18 23.46 -8.15
C GLU A 546 -4.02 22.51 -8.50
N TRP A 547 -3.25 22.87 -9.52
CA TRP A 547 -2.00 22.18 -9.85
C TRP A 547 -0.90 22.57 -8.85
N ARG A 548 -0.35 21.57 -8.17
CA ARG A 548 0.52 21.65 -6.99
C ARG A 548 1.98 21.26 -7.28
N GLU A 549 2.86 21.53 -6.32
CA GLU A 549 4.22 20.99 -6.27
C GLU A 549 4.25 19.49 -5.90
N ALA A 550 5.40 18.84 -6.08
CA ALA A 550 5.51 17.39 -5.92
C ALA A 550 5.61 16.90 -4.47
N GLY A 551 4.77 15.93 -4.09
CA GLY A 551 4.80 15.29 -2.77
C GLY A 551 3.63 14.35 -2.49
N CYS A 552 3.62 13.74 -1.29
CA CYS A 552 2.57 12.81 -0.88
C CYS A 552 1.20 13.48 -0.63
N SER A 553 1.19 14.76 -0.23
CA SER A 553 -0.04 15.55 -0.02
C SER A 553 -1.09 14.82 0.84
N MET A 554 -2.37 14.87 0.45
CA MET A 554 -3.50 14.27 1.16
C MET A 554 -3.42 12.73 1.31
N CYS A 555 -2.42 12.05 0.73
CA CYS A 555 -2.25 10.60 0.90
C CYS A 555 -1.81 10.21 2.33
N LEU A 556 -1.10 11.10 3.02
CA LEU A 556 -0.75 10.96 4.44
C LEU A 556 -1.12 12.19 5.27
N ALA A 557 -1.32 13.37 4.64
CA ALA A 557 -1.77 14.60 5.31
C ALA A 557 -0.87 15.05 6.48
N MET A 558 0.44 14.79 6.36
CA MET A 558 1.48 15.33 7.25
C MET A 558 1.92 16.74 6.84
N ASN A 559 1.58 17.19 5.63
CA ASN A 559 1.77 18.56 5.13
C ASN A 559 0.43 19.36 5.22
N PRO A 560 0.32 20.60 4.72
CA PRO A 560 -0.90 21.41 4.82
C PRO A 560 -2.14 20.87 4.08
N ASP A 561 -2.00 19.95 3.11
CA ASP A 561 -3.13 19.42 2.36
C ASP A 561 -3.94 18.42 3.20
N LYS A 562 -5.05 18.89 3.80
CA LYS A 562 -5.93 18.11 4.68
C LYS A 562 -7.41 18.34 4.36
N LEU A 563 -8.23 17.33 4.66
CA LEU A 563 -9.67 17.53 4.79
C LEU A 563 -9.98 18.37 6.03
N VAL A 564 -11.09 19.10 5.97
CA VAL A 564 -11.63 19.93 7.07
C VAL A 564 -12.99 19.38 7.50
N GLY A 565 -13.24 19.30 8.80
CA GLY A 565 -14.53 18.84 9.32
C GLY A 565 -14.89 17.44 8.83
N ASP A 566 -16.10 17.26 8.32
CA ASP A 566 -16.60 15.99 7.77
C ASP A 566 -16.63 15.93 6.24
N GLN A 567 -15.83 16.77 5.56
CA GLN A 567 -15.68 16.75 4.10
C GLN A 567 -15.44 15.33 3.55
N ILE A 568 -15.97 15.06 2.36
CA ILE A 568 -15.75 13.81 1.63
C ILE A 568 -14.93 14.02 0.35
N SER A 569 -13.92 13.17 0.21
CA SER A 569 -12.88 13.22 -0.82
C SER A 569 -13.06 12.11 -1.85
N ALA A 570 -13.10 12.44 -3.14
CA ALA A 570 -12.79 11.49 -4.21
C ALA A 570 -11.27 11.47 -4.42
N SER A 571 -10.62 10.32 -4.20
CA SER A 571 -9.16 10.24 -4.07
C SER A 571 -8.54 9.16 -4.95
N SER A 572 -7.42 9.49 -5.62
CA SER A 572 -6.58 8.52 -6.32
C SER A 572 -5.54 7.86 -5.40
N SER A 573 -5.52 8.17 -4.10
CA SER A 573 -4.67 7.48 -3.11
C SER A 573 -5.06 6.02 -2.88
N ASN A 574 -4.30 5.33 -2.02
CA ASN A 574 -4.46 3.92 -1.66
C ASN A 574 -5.19 3.66 -0.32
N ARG A 575 -5.36 4.66 0.55
CA ARG A 575 -5.92 4.47 1.91
C ARG A 575 -7.05 5.44 2.25
N ASN A 576 -8.16 4.88 2.73
CA ASN A 576 -9.39 5.54 3.20
C ASN A 576 -9.69 5.25 4.69
N PHE A 577 -8.69 4.84 5.48
CA PHE A 577 -8.86 4.67 6.92
C PHE A 577 -9.32 5.97 7.59
N LYS A 578 -10.09 5.85 8.68
CA LYS A 578 -10.59 7.02 9.44
C LYS A 578 -9.43 7.97 9.81
N GLY A 579 -9.58 9.25 9.52
CA GLY A 579 -8.54 10.24 9.81
C GLY A 579 -7.36 10.28 8.83
N ARG A 580 -7.32 9.44 7.79
CA ARG A 580 -6.13 9.29 6.93
C ARG A 580 -5.74 10.56 6.19
N GLN A 581 -6.71 11.37 5.76
CA GLN A 581 -6.46 12.65 5.06
C GLN A 581 -6.52 13.85 6.03
N GLY A 582 -6.07 13.67 7.27
CA GLY A 582 -5.80 14.73 8.25
C GLY A 582 -6.95 15.07 9.19
N SER A 583 -8.21 15.13 8.71
CA SER A 583 -9.37 15.31 9.59
C SER A 583 -9.85 13.98 10.17
N PRO A 584 -9.99 13.82 11.50
CA PRO A 584 -10.54 12.62 12.13
C PRO A 584 -11.94 12.22 11.64
N THR A 585 -12.75 13.20 11.21
CA THR A 585 -14.12 13.02 10.67
C THR A 585 -14.19 13.13 9.15
N GLY A 586 -13.09 13.43 8.48
CA GLY A 586 -13.01 13.51 7.01
C GLY A 586 -13.12 12.13 6.36
N ARG A 587 -13.87 12.04 5.28
CA ARG A 587 -14.26 10.79 4.61
C ARG A 587 -13.55 10.67 3.27
N THR A 588 -13.18 9.47 2.84
CA THR A 588 -12.42 9.27 1.60
C THR A 588 -12.98 8.10 0.80
N LEU A 589 -13.20 8.34 -0.50
CA LEU A 589 -13.62 7.38 -1.50
C LEU A 589 -12.45 7.17 -2.48
N LEU A 590 -11.82 6.00 -2.45
CA LEU A 590 -10.74 5.64 -3.37
C LEU A 590 -11.33 5.21 -4.70
N MET A 591 -10.76 5.71 -5.80
CA MET A 591 -11.13 5.35 -7.17
C MET A 591 -9.93 5.57 -8.12
N SER A 592 -10.09 5.26 -9.41
CA SER A 592 -9.09 5.55 -10.46
C SER A 592 -8.98 7.06 -10.78
N PRO A 593 -7.86 7.54 -11.34
CA PRO A 593 -7.67 8.97 -11.65
C PRO A 593 -8.77 9.57 -12.53
N LEU A 594 -9.24 8.82 -13.53
CA LEU A 594 -10.34 9.29 -14.38
C LEU A 594 -11.68 9.35 -13.63
N MET A 595 -11.92 8.42 -12.70
CA MET A 595 -13.08 8.48 -11.80
C MET A 595 -13.02 9.67 -10.84
N VAL A 596 -11.83 10.04 -10.33
CA VAL A 596 -11.65 11.28 -9.54
C VAL A 596 -11.99 12.51 -10.38
N ALA A 597 -11.51 12.56 -11.63
CA ALA A 597 -11.78 13.66 -12.54
C ALA A 597 -13.27 13.76 -12.92
N ALA A 598 -13.93 12.62 -13.15
CA ALA A 598 -15.37 12.54 -13.38
C ALA A 598 -16.16 13.07 -12.17
N ALA A 599 -15.75 12.68 -10.96
CA ALA A 599 -16.38 13.14 -9.73
C ALA A 599 -16.17 14.64 -9.48
N ALA A 600 -14.98 15.16 -9.78
CA ALA A 600 -14.65 16.59 -9.68
C ALA A 600 -15.53 17.45 -10.60
N ILE A 601 -15.76 17.00 -11.83
CA ILE A 601 -16.59 17.71 -12.82
C ILE A 601 -18.10 17.55 -12.52
N ALA A 602 -18.54 16.41 -11.98
CA ALA A 602 -19.94 16.18 -11.63
C ALA A 602 -20.36 16.74 -10.26
N GLY A 603 -19.40 17.06 -9.37
CA GLY A 603 -19.67 17.43 -7.97
C GLY A 603 -20.15 16.28 -7.10
N SER A 604 -20.00 15.04 -7.57
CA SER A 604 -20.43 13.81 -6.90
C SER A 604 -19.78 12.60 -7.57
N VAL A 605 -19.68 11.47 -6.86
CA VAL A 605 -19.28 10.18 -7.43
C VAL A 605 -20.07 9.91 -8.71
N ALA A 606 -19.35 9.74 -9.83
CA ALA A 606 -19.92 9.59 -11.17
C ALA A 606 -19.13 8.55 -11.96
N ASP A 607 -19.77 7.90 -12.92
CA ASP A 607 -19.11 6.96 -13.84
C ASP A 607 -18.39 7.75 -14.94
N ALA A 608 -17.06 7.62 -15.00
CA ALA A 608 -16.24 8.29 -16.00
C ALA A 608 -16.68 8.00 -17.45
N ARG A 609 -17.21 6.80 -17.71
CA ARG A 609 -17.69 6.39 -19.04
C ARG A 609 -18.91 7.21 -19.48
N GLU A 610 -19.74 7.60 -18.53
CA GLU A 610 -20.90 8.47 -18.78
C GLU A 610 -20.52 9.95 -18.86
N VAL A 611 -19.67 10.44 -17.94
CA VAL A 611 -19.27 11.86 -17.89
C VAL A 611 -18.45 12.28 -19.12
N PHE A 612 -17.62 11.37 -19.64
CA PHE A 612 -16.71 11.63 -20.74
C PHE A 612 -17.04 10.90 -22.04
N ALA A 613 -18.15 10.15 -22.09
CA ALA A 613 -18.52 9.30 -23.23
C ALA A 613 -17.38 8.35 -23.67
N VAL A 614 -16.67 7.75 -22.71
CA VAL A 614 -15.68 6.70 -23.00
C VAL A 614 -16.42 5.53 -23.64
N ALA A 615 -16.17 5.27 -24.92
CA ALA A 615 -16.89 4.28 -25.71
C ALA A 615 -16.89 2.91 -25.01
N LYS A 616 -18.06 2.27 -24.88
CA LYS A 616 -18.27 1.06 -24.06
C LYS A 616 -17.79 -0.23 -24.73
#